data_AF-A0A549T749-F1
#
_entry.id   AF-A0A549T749-F1
#
_cell.length_a   1.000
_cell.length_b   1.000
_cell.length_c   1.000
_cell.angle_alpha   90.00
_cell.angle_beta   90.00
_cell.angle_gamma   90.00
#
_symmetry.space_group_name_H-M   'P 1'
#
loop_
_entity.id
_entity.type
_entity.pdbx_description
1 polymer ?
#
loop_
_entity_poly.entity_id
_entity_poly.type
_entity_poly.pdbx_seq_one_letter_code
_entity_poly.pdbx_strand_id
1 'polypeptide(L)'
;MKIILISLGAFFPMALAAQAGCQNVPAPFREIGRVFELDRRATLTKIVLPAALPAILAGLELSLNIAWLGTFGAEYLIGTGYINGMGDGLGAYLAAAREYARMDQVLLGVLFLALIGFALDRLIIGFSRRLVSWRIA
;
A
#
# COMPACT_ATOMS: atom_id res chain seq x y z
N MET A 1 0.06 8.37 18.10
CA MET A 1 0.07 6.90 18.11
C MET A 1 -0.44 6.27 16.80
N LYS A 2 -1.51 6.79 16.16
CA LYS A 2 -2.09 6.17 14.94
C LYS A 2 -1.07 5.84 13.84
N ILE A 3 -0.18 6.77 13.52
CA ILE A 3 0.82 6.62 12.44
C ILE A 3 1.74 5.41 12.68
N ILE A 4 2.17 5.17 13.92
CA ILE A 4 3.10 4.09 14.26
C ILE A 4 2.44 2.72 14.09
N LEU A 5 1.18 2.57 14.49
CA LEU A 5 0.44 1.32 14.34
C LEU A 5 0.18 0.99 12.87
N ILE A 6 -0.20 2.01 12.09
CA ILE A 6 -0.48 1.89 10.66
C ILE A 6 0.81 1.55 9.89
N SER A 7 1.91 2.24 10.20
CA SER A 7 3.19 1.97 9.56
C SER A 7 3.73 0.58 9.89
N LEU A 8 3.61 0.13 11.14
CA LEU A 8 4.01 -1.22 11.54
C LEU A 8 3.18 -2.28 10.82
N GLY A 9 1.87 -2.08 10.69
CA GLY A 9 0.98 -2.99 9.95
C GLY A 9 1.30 -3.08 8.46
N ALA A 10 1.64 -1.94 7.84
CA ALA A 10 2.02 -1.88 6.43
C ALA A 10 3.46 -2.36 6.15
N PHE A 11 4.35 -2.32 7.15
CA PHE A 11 5.76 -2.63 7.01
C PHE A 11 6.02 -4.10 6.67
N PHE A 12 5.41 -5.04 7.42
CA PHE A 12 5.62 -6.47 7.21
C PHE A 12 5.28 -6.96 5.79
N PRO A 13 4.08 -6.68 5.24
CA PRO A 13 3.75 -7.10 3.88
C PRO A 13 4.71 -6.49 2.84
N MET A 14 5.13 -5.24 3.05
CA MET A 14 6.08 -4.56 2.15
C MET A 14 7.45 -5.25 2.19
N ALA A 15 7.96 -5.51 3.40
CA ALA A 15 9.26 -6.14 3.61
C ALA A 15 9.28 -7.57 3.06
N LEU A 16 8.23 -8.35 3.30
CA LEU A 16 8.10 -9.72 2.81
C LEU A 16 8.03 -9.76 1.28
N ALA A 17 7.22 -8.88 0.67
CA ALA A 17 7.11 -8.80 -0.78
C ALA A 17 8.44 -8.40 -1.45
N ALA A 18 9.17 -7.45 -0.85
CA ALA A 18 10.50 -7.06 -1.33
C ALA A 18 11.52 -8.20 -1.20
N GLN A 19 11.53 -8.92 -0.07
CA GLN A 19 12.39 -10.08 0.14
C GLN A 19 12.07 -11.18 -0.88
N ALA A 20 10.79 -11.54 -1.02
CA ALA A 20 10.34 -12.54 -1.97
C ALA A 20 10.67 -12.15 -3.41
N GLY A 21 10.52 -10.86 -3.77
CA GLY A 21 10.90 -10.33 -5.08
C GLY A 21 12.38 -10.52 -5.39
N CYS A 22 13.25 -10.25 -4.42
CA CYS A 22 14.69 -10.43 -4.56
C CYS A 22 15.11 -11.91 -4.61
N GLN A 23 14.43 -12.79 -3.88
CA GLN A 23 14.75 -14.22 -3.84
C GLN A 23 14.26 -14.98 -5.08
N ASN A 24 13.11 -14.58 -5.63
CA ASN A 24 12.50 -15.23 -6.80
C ASN A 24 13.10 -14.79 -8.14
N VAL A 25 14.18 -14.00 -8.15
CA VAL A 25 14.89 -13.65 -9.38
C VAL A 25 15.46 -14.94 -10.01
N PRO A 26 15.05 -15.30 -11.25
CA PRO A 26 15.47 -16.57 -11.85
C PRO A 26 17.00 -16.71 -11.91
N ALA A 27 17.49 -17.92 -11.63
CA ALA A 27 18.91 -18.27 -11.70
C ALA A 27 19.64 -17.78 -12.98
N PRO A 28 19.06 -17.87 -14.20
CA PRO A 28 19.75 -17.39 -15.41
C PRO A 28 20.06 -15.89 -15.39
N PHE A 29 19.27 -15.06 -14.71
CA PHE A 29 19.58 -13.63 -14.55
C PHE A 29 20.83 -13.40 -13.68
N ARG A 30 21.07 -14.28 -12.69
CA ARG A 30 22.28 -14.21 -11.85
C ARG A 30 23.52 -14.71 -12.61
N GLU A 31 23.34 -15.68 -13.51
CA GLU A 31 24.40 -16.17 -14.38
C GLU A 31 24.80 -15.15 -15.44
N ILE A 32 23.85 -14.41 -16.02
CA ILE A 32 24.14 -13.28 -16.93
C ILE A 32 25.04 -12.25 -16.24
N GLY A 33 24.75 -11.89 -14.98
CA GLY A 33 25.60 -10.98 -14.21
C GLY A 33 27.06 -11.46 -14.09
N ARG A 34 27.24 -12.78 -13.98
CA ARG A 34 28.55 -13.42 -13.85
C ARG A 34 29.29 -13.52 -15.19
N VAL A 35 28.57 -13.79 -16.29
CA VAL A 35 29.14 -13.85 -17.65
C VAL A 35 29.56 -12.47 -18.14
N PHE A 36 28.81 -11.42 -17.79
CA PHE A 36 29.14 -10.04 -18.16
C PHE A 36 30.09 -9.34 -17.17
N GLU A 37 30.68 -10.07 -16.20
CA GLU A 37 31.59 -9.53 -15.16
C GLU A 37 31.07 -8.24 -14.48
N LEU A 38 29.76 -8.16 -14.28
CA LEU A 38 29.14 -6.96 -13.72
C LEU A 38 29.50 -6.81 -12.25
N ASP A 39 29.89 -5.60 -11.84
CA ASP A 39 30.09 -5.27 -10.43
C ASP A 39 28.82 -5.55 -9.59
N ARG A 40 29.00 -5.80 -8.29
CA ARG A 40 27.90 -6.14 -7.37
C ARG A 40 26.82 -5.06 -7.34
N ARG A 41 27.19 -3.78 -7.47
CA ARG A 41 26.21 -2.67 -7.57
C ARG A 41 25.46 -2.70 -8.90
N ALA A 42 26.14 -3.01 -10.00
CA ALA A 42 25.52 -3.08 -11.32
C ALA A 42 24.56 -4.27 -11.43
N THR A 43 24.91 -5.42 -10.84
CA THR A 43 24.03 -6.59 -10.76
C THR A 43 22.76 -6.27 -9.95
N LEU A 44 22.89 -5.56 -8.82
CA LEU A 44 21.74 -5.19 -8.01
C LEU A 44 20.79 -4.23 -8.75
N THR A 45 21.31 -3.15 -9.36
CA THR A 45 20.46 -2.11 -9.97
C THR A 45 19.93 -2.46 -11.35
N LYS A 46 20.69 -3.22 -12.16
CA LYS A 46 20.31 -3.52 -13.56
C LYS A 46 19.64 -4.87 -13.74
N ILE A 47 19.77 -5.80 -12.79
CA ILE A 47 19.22 -7.16 -12.92
C ILE A 47 18.23 -7.43 -11.79
N VAL A 48 18.68 -7.38 -10.54
CA VAL A 48 17.84 -7.79 -9.39
C VAL A 48 16.69 -6.81 -9.16
N LEU A 49 16.97 -5.51 -9.13
CA LEU A 49 15.97 -4.48 -8.87
C LEU A 49 14.83 -4.48 -9.92
N PRO A 50 15.08 -4.46 -11.25
CA PRO A 50 14.01 -4.51 -12.23
C PRO A 50 13.26 -5.85 -12.23
N ALA A 51 13.92 -6.97 -11.94
CA ALA A 51 13.27 -8.27 -11.84
C ALA A 51 12.38 -8.40 -10.59
N ALA A 52 12.80 -7.80 -9.47
CA ALA A 52 12.05 -7.78 -8.20
C ALA A 52 10.96 -6.69 -8.17
N LEU A 53 11.05 -5.68 -9.04
CA LEU A 53 10.13 -4.52 -9.08
C LEU A 53 8.65 -4.91 -9.12
N PRO A 54 8.18 -5.91 -9.90
CA PRO A 54 6.78 -6.29 -9.91
C PRO A 54 6.30 -6.82 -8.56
N ALA A 55 7.14 -7.58 -7.86
CA ALA A 55 6.83 -8.12 -6.53
C ALA A 55 6.84 -7.01 -5.47
N ILE A 56 7.80 -6.08 -5.54
CA ILE A 56 7.85 -4.89 -4.68
C ILE A 56 6.59 -4.04 -4.85
N LEU A 57 6.14 -3.84 -6.09
CA LEU A 57 4.92 -3.08 -6.39
C LEU A 57 3.65 -3.78 -5.90
N ALA A 58 3.56 -5.11 -6.04
CA ALA A 58 2.47 -5.88 -5.45
C ALA A 58 2.45 -5.79 -3.92
N GLY A 59 3.64 -5.81 -3.29
CA GLY A 59 3.80 -5.55 -1.87
C GLY A 59 3.31 -4.17 -1.46
N LEU A 60 3.67 -3.15 -2.23
CA LEU A 60 3.25 -1.77 -2.01
C LEU A 60 1.72 -1.62 -2.08
N GLU A 61 1.07 -2.27 -3.06
CA GLU A 61 -0.39 -2.29 -3.20
C GLU A 61 -1.07 -2.86 -1.95
N LEU A 62 -0.62 -4.06 -1.52
CA LEU A 62 -1.14 -4.70 -0.32
C LEU A 62 -0.91 -3.84 0.93
N SER A 63 0.30 -3.32 1.10
CA SER A 63 0.66 -2.47 2.23
C SER A 63 -0.11 -1.16 2.27
N LEU A 64 -0.38 -0.53 1.13
CA LEU A 64 -1.17 0.70 1.09
C LEU A 64 -2.64 0.40 1.42
N ASN A 65 -3.19 -0.70 0.93
CA ASN A 65 -4.55 -1.14 1.28
C ASN A 65 -4.69 -1.39 2.79
N ILE A 66 -3.70 -2.04 3.40
CA ILE A 66 -3.64 -2.23 4.86
C ILE A 66 -3.50 -0.90 5.59
N ALA A 67 -2.64 0.00 5.09
CA ALA A 67 -2.46 1.32 5.70
C ALA A 67 -3.74 2.17 5.64
N TRP A 68 -4.46 2.13 4.52
CA TRP A 68 -5.74 2.79 4.32
C TRP A 68 -6.80 2.28 5.31
N LEU A 69 -7.00 0.96 5.37
CA LEU A 69 -7.94 0.35 6.30
C LEU A 69 -7.55 0.60 7.76
N GLY A 70 -6.25 0.57 8.07
CA GLY A 70 -5.73 0.91 9.39
C GLY A 70 -5.97 2.36 9.78
N THR A 71 -5.87 3.30 8.82
CA THR A 71 -6.18 4.71 9.03
C THR A 71 -7.65 4.91 9.38
N PHE A 72 -8.54 4.34 8.56
CA PHE A 72 -9.97 4.36 8.83
C PHE A 72 -10.31 3.73 10.19
N GLY A 73 -9.78 2.53 10.47
CA GLY A 73 -10.02 1.82 11.72
C GLY A 73 -9.52 2.60 12.93
N ALA A 74 -8.35 3.23 12.83
CA ALA A 74 -7.82 4.09 13.90
C ALA A 74 -8.71 5.32 14.14
N GLU A 75 -9.20 5.97 13.09
CA GLU A 75 -10.11 7.12 13.22
C GLU A 75 -11.47 6.72 13.79
N TYR A 76 -12.01 5.58 13.35
CA TYR A 76 -13.29 5.07 13.78
C TYR A 76 -13.28 4.57 15.24
N LEU A 77 -12.21 3.88 15.66
CA LEU A 77 -12.13 3.26 16.99
C LEU A 77 -11.56 4.18 18.07
N ILE A 78 -10.52 4.96 17.74
CA ILE A 78 -9.75 5.72 18.73
C ILE A 78 -10.32 7.14 18.89
N GLY A 79 -11.13 7.61 17.92
CA GLY A 79 -11.87 8.87 18.04
C GLY A 79 -10.99 10.00 18.56
N THR A 80 -9.86 10.27 17.89
CA THR A 80 -8.92 11.28 18.40
C THR A 80 -9.51 12.69 18.25
N GLY A 81 -10.15 13.15 19.33
CA GLY A 81 -10.29 14.55 19.67
C GLY A 81 -11.43 15.30 18.99
N TYR A 82 -12.59 15.36 19.66
CA TYR A 82 -13.55 16.47 19.57
C TYR A 82 -12.93 17.77 20.12
N ILE A 83 -11.85 18.29 19.55
CA ILE A 83 -11.22 19.53 20.07
C ILE A 83 -11.73 20.78 19.34
N ASN A 84 -12.46 20.66 18.22
CA ASN A 84 -13.00 21.84 17.48
C ASN A 84 -14.37 21.63 16.80
N GLY A 85 -15.17 20.64 17.20
CA GLY A 85 -16.53 20.45 16.63
C GLY A 85 -16.62 19.85 15.23
N MET A 86 -15.49 19.64 14.54
CA MET A 86 -15.36 18.77 13.37
C MET A 86 -14.33 17.69 13.69
N GLY A 87 -14.74 16.42 13.79
CA GLY A 87 -13.82 15.31 14.02
C GLY A 87 -12.88 15.12 12.83
N ASP A 88 -11.58 15.00 13.11
CA ASP A 88 -10.53 14.80 12.09
C ASP A 88 -10.62 13.38 11.49
N GLY A 89 -11.41 13.23 10.42
CA GLY A 89 -11.34 12.07 9.52
C GLY A 89 -12.67 11.37 9.23
N LEU A 90 -12.65 10.55 8.18
CA LEU A 90 -13.81 9.81 7.68
C LEU A 90 -14.31 8.76 8.66
N GLY A 91 -13.39 8.13 9.40
CA GLY A 91 -13.74 7.17 10.45
C GLY A 91 -14.50 7.80 11.61
N ALA A 92 -14.08 8.99 12.05
CA ALA A 92 -14.75 9.73 13.12
C ALA A 92 -16.15 10.22 12.69
N TYR A 93 -16.29 10.69 11.44
CA TYR A 93 -17.59 11.05 10.87
C TYR A 93 -18.56 9.86 10.88
N LEU A 94 -18.09 8.69 10.44
CA LEU A 94 -18.94 7.49 10.38
C LEU A 94 -19.33 7.00 11.78
N ALA A 95 -18.42 7.07 12.74
CA ALA A 95 -18.69 6.75 14.15
C ALA A 95 -19.77 7.67 14.73
N ALA A 96 -19.67 8.99 14.50
CA ALA A 96 -20.66 9.96 14.95
C ALA A 96 -22.03 9.76 14.28
N ALA A 97 -22.07 9.57 12.95
CA ALA A 97 -23.30 9.31 12.21
C ALA A 97 -24.03 8.06 12.73
N ARG A 98 -23.26 7.01 13.06
CA ARG A 98 -23.78 5.79 13.67
C ARG A 98 -24.34 6.04 15.08
N GLU A 99 -23.64 6.82 15.90
CA GLU A 99 -24.06 7.13 17.27
C GLU A 99 -25.39 7.91 17.30
N TYR A 100 -25.58 8.86 16.39
CA TYR A 100 -26.83 9.60 16.23
C TYR A 100 -27.90 8.87 15.41
N ALA A 101 -27.68 7.60 15.05
CA ALA A 101 -28.58 6.78 14.22
C ALA A 101 -28.97 7.43 12.87
N ARG A 102 -28.10 8.27 12.31
CA ARG A 102 -28.29 8.96 11.02
C ARG A 102 -27.83 8.08 9.87
N MET A 103 -28.68 7.13 9.48
CA MET A 103 -28.35 6.12 8.47
C MET A 103 -28.12 6.71 7.07
N ASP A 104 -28.75 7.85 6.77
CA ASP A 104 -28.49 8.66 5.57
C ASP A 104 -27.00 9.07 5.49
N GLN A 105 -26.44 9.52 6.61
CA GLN A 105 -25.05 9.94 6.71
C GLN A 105 -24.07 8.76 6.75
N VAL A 106 -24.45 7.66 7.40
CA VAL A 106 -23.65 6.42 7.42
C VAL A 106 -23.46 5.90 6.00
N LEU A 107 -24.54 5.83 5.21
CA LEU A 107 -24.48 5.34 3.83
C LEU A 107 -23.57 6.21 2.97
N LEU A 108 -23.68 7.54 3.09
CA LEU A 108 -22.84 8.49 2.38
C LEU A 108 -21.36 8.31 2.78
N GLY A 109 -21.07 8.16 4.08
CA GLY A 109 -19.71 7.93 4.58
C GLY A 109 -19.09 6.63 4.06
N VAL A 110 -19.85 5.54 4.02
CA VAL A 110 -19.40 4.26 3.44
C VAL A 110 -19.13 4.39 1.94
N LEU A 111 -19.96 5.15 1.21
CA LEU A 111 -19.73 5.41 -0.21
C LEU A 111 -18.40 6.16 -0.43
N PHE A 112 -18.12 7.20 0.36
CA PHE A 112 -16.84 7.91 0.30
C PHE A 112 -15.65 7.02 0.66
N LEU A 113 -15.79 6.18 1.69
CA LEU A 113 -14.77 5.20 2.07
C LEU A 113 -14.44 4.26 0.91
N ALA A 114 -15.47 3.70 0.26
CA ALA A 114 -15.31 2.81 -0.88
C ALA A 114 -14.68 3.52 -2.08
N LEU A 115 -15.08 4.76 -2.35
CA LEU A 115 -14.58 5.55 -3.46
C LEU A 115 -13.10 5.91 -3.29
N ILE A 116 -12.67 6.27 -2.08
CA ILE A 116 -11.26 6.55 -1.78
C ILE A 116 -10.43 5.26 -1.85
N GLY A 117 -10.91 4.16 -1.26
CA GLY A 117 -10.23 2.87 -1.36
C GLY A 117 -10.05 2.43 -2.82
N PHE A 118 -11.11 2.55 -3.63
CA PHE A 118 -11.05 2.26 -5.06
C PHE A 118 -10.12 3.21 -5.82
N ALA A 119 -10.10 4.50 -5.49
CA ALA A 119 -9.20 5.46 -6.12
C ALA A 119 -7.73 5.15 -5.80
N LEU A 120 -7.41 4.80 -4.55
CA LEU A 120 -6.06 4.39 -4.13
C LEU A 120 -5.61 3.13 -4.88
N ASP A 121 -6.47 2.12 -4.95
CA ASP A 121 -6.23 0.88 -5.69
C ASP A 121 -5.92 1.16 -7.17
N ARG A 122 -6.77 1.94 -7.84
CA ARG A 122 -6.58 2.32 -9.25
C ARG A 122 -5.32 3.15 -9.47
N LEU A 123 -4.97 4.04 -8.55
CA LEU A 123 -3.77 4.87 -8.64
C LEU A 123 -2.52 3.99 -8.59
N ILE A 124 -2.47 3.03 -7.67
CA ILE A 124 -1.37 2.08 -7.55
C ILE A 124 -1.27 1.20 -8.80
N ILE A 125 -2.36 0.57 -9.22
CA ILE A 125 -2.35 -0.31 -10.40
C ILE A 125 -1.91 0.48 -11.65
N GLY A 126 -2.37 1.71 -11.80
CA GLY A 126 -1.95 2.61 -12.88
C GLY A 126 -0.45 2.91 -12.84
N PHE A 127 0.08 3.19 -11.65
CA PHE A 127 1.51 3.44 -11.45
C PHE A 127 2.36 2.18 -11.72
N SER A 128 1.92 1.04 -11.20
CA SER A 128 2.57 -0.27 -11.37
C SER A 128 2.65 -0.66 -12.84
N ARG A 129 1.58 -0.46 -13.62
CA ARG A 129 1.56 -0.74 -15.07
C ARG A 129 2.55 0.14 -15.85
N ARG A 130 2.72 1.41 -15.46
CA ARG A 130 3.69 2.31 -16.12
C ARG A 130 5.14 1.89 -15.87
N LEU A 131 5.44 1.42 -14.66
CA LEU A 131 6.78 0.99 -14.27
C LEU A 131 7.16 -0.39 -14.82
N VAL A 132 6.20 -1.30 -14.97
CA VAL A 132 6.42 -2.70 -15.40
C VAL A 132 6.03 -2.92 -16.88
N SER A 133 5.99 -1.86 -17.68
CA SER A 133 5.62 -1.93 -19.10
C SER A 133 6.48 -2.89 -19.93
N TRP A 134 7.70 -3.19 -19.47
CA TRP A 134 8.67 -4.09 -20.12
C TRP A 134 8.31 -5.59 -20.06
N ARG A 135 7.32 -6.00 -19.25
CA ARG A 135 6.98 -7.42 -19.03
C ARG A 135 5.70 -7.89 -19.73
N ILE A 136 5.08 -7.04 -20.55
CA ILE A 136 3.80 -7.31 -21.22
C ILE A 136 3.94 -7.45 -22.76
N ALA A 137 5.15 -7.77 -23.25
CA ALA A 137 5.41 -8.09 -24.65
C ALA A 137 6.09 -9.46 -24.77
#